data_AF-V9DA17-F1
#
_entry.id   AF-V9DA17-F1
#
_cell.length_a   1.000
_cell.length_b   1.000
_cell.length_c   1.000
_cell.angle_alpha   90.00
_cell.angle_beta   90.00
_cell.angle_gamma   90.00
#
_symmetry.space_group_name_H-M   'P 1'
#
loop_
_entity.id
_entity.type
_entity.pdbx_description
1 polymer ?
#
loop_
_entity_poly.entity_id
_entity_poly.type
_entity_poly.pdbx_seq_one_letter_code
_entity_poly.pdbx_strand_id
1 'polypeptide(L)'
;MATSIRMTGRPALRQFVRHYSAPLDSSIPASKLKYVPTSGTYPKGFLVSGTHVGVKPANKSHPDLALIASERPAFGAAVFTTNKFQAAPVQVSRSVLEKRGGAGLRSIIVNSGCANAVTGQGGVDDAWAMSSTASAQFQQSSQPDDHLGPNSLVMSTGVIGQRLPIAKILNKIPVAYSNLAADHAAWLTTARAICTTDTFPKLLSTTFTLPGAQHAGIEYRLAGMTKGAGMIHPNMATLLGILCTDAPISADAVSTLLTTAVNKSFNCISIDGDTSTNDTVALLANGAASPSASTAPISSSTTPEDYAAMANILTSFAQQLSQLVVRDGEGATKFVTIRVRNALTETDARAIASTIARSPLVKTALYGKDANWGRILCAIGYTSPALLASGAESVIPARTNVSFVPAENSASRAEGVLKLLIDGEPQAVDEERASRLLEDEDLIVDVDLRVGQAEGTYWTCDFSHEYVTINGDYRT
;
A
#
# COMPACT_ATOMS: atom_id res chain seq x y z
N MET A 1 59.51 14.67 44.55
CA MET A 1 58.30 13.90 44.93
C MET A 1 57.28 14.11 43.83
N ALA A 2 57.15 13.13 42.93
CA ALA A 2 56.20 13.17 41.83
C ALA A 2 54.86 12.58 42.30
N THR A 3 53.82 13.39 42.29
CA THR A 3 52.48 13.02 42.78
C THR A 3 51.75 12.23 41.69
N SER A 4 51.46 10.96 41.99
CA SER A 4 50.65 10.06 41.18
C SER A 4 49.18 10.50 41.22
N ILE A 5 48.61 10.83 40.05
CA ILE A 5 47.15 10.94 39.87
C ILE A 5 46.69 9.70 39.12
N ARG A 6 46.02 8.80 39.83
CA ARG A 6 45.25 7.68 39.27
C ARG A 6 44.09 8.25 38.45
N MET A 7 44.10 8.05 37.13
CA MET A 7 42.90 8.21 36.32
C MET A 7 41.97 7.02 36.58
N THR A 8 40.87 7.28 37.30
CA THR A 8 39.75 6.38 37.49
C THR A 8 39.04 6.10 36.16
N GLY A 9 38.64 4.84 35.97
CA GLY A 9 38.17 4.27 34.72
C GLY A 9 36.99 5.01 34.06
N ARG A 10 37.01 5.00 32.72
CA ARG A 10 35.87 5.34 31.87
C ARG A 10 34.67 4.46 32.26
N PRO A 11 33.46 5.01 32.41
CA PRO A 11 32.28 4.18 32.60
C PRO A 11 32.05 3.34 31.33
N ALA A 12 31.71 2.07 31.54
CA ALA A 12 31.36 1.12 30.49
C ALA A 12 30.37 1.77 29.50
N LEU A 13 30.71 1.71 28.21
CA LEU A 13 29.79 1.94 27.12
C LEU A 13 28.52 1.15 27.42
N ARG A 14 27.43 1.84 27.77
CA ARG A 14 26.09 1.25 27.68
C ARG A 14 25.92 0.87 26.21
N GLN A 15 26.10 -0.42 25.91
CA GLN A 15 25.62 -0.96 24.65
C GLN A 15 24.12 -0.71 24.65
N PHE A 16 23.68 0.25 23.85
CA PHE A 16 22.29 0.33 23.46
C PHE A 16 22.00 -0.95 22.70
N VAL A 17 21.40 -1.92 23.39
CA VAL A 17 20.89 -3.13 22.77
C VAL A 17 19.79 -2.68 21.81
N ARG A 18 20.05 -2.86 20.52
CA ARG A 18 19.19 -2.42 19.42
C ARG A 18 17.99 -3.34 19.35
N HIS A 19 16.80 -2.80 19.49
CA HIS A 19 15.55 -3.52 19.24
C HIS A 19 14.90 -2.91 18.00
N TYR A 20 15.21 -3.46 16.82
CA TYR A 20 14.48 -3.12 15.60
C TYR A 20 13.06 -3.71 15.67
N SER A 21 12.08 -2.96 15.17
CA SER A 21 10.67 -3.42 15.06
C SER A 21 10.45 -4.50 14.00
N ALA A 22 11.30 -4.56 12.98
CA ALA A 22 11.43 -5.74 12.13
C ALA A 22 12.52 -6.62 12.75
N PRO A 23 12.16 -7.71 13.43
CA PRO A 23 13.15 -8.52 14.11
C PRO A 23 14.07 -9.19 13.07
N LEU A 24 15.35 -9.30 13.41
CA LEU A 24 16.39 -9.86 12.53
C LEU A 24 16.07 -11.28 12.03
N ASP A 25 15.19 -11.98 12.75
CA ASP A 25 14.71 -13.34 12.48
C ASP A 25 13.40 -13.38 11.68
N SER A 26 12.87 -12.23 11.22
CA SER A 26 11.59 -12.06 10.52
C SER A 26 10.34 -12.53 11.30
N SER A 27 10.44 -12.65 12.63
CA SER A 27 9.27 -12.89 13.47
C SER A 27 8.25 -11.74 13.37
N ILE A 28 6.97 -12.07 13.50
CA ILE A 28 5.89 -11.08 13.42
C ILE A 28 5.63 -10.56 14.84
N PRO A 29 5.66 -9.24 15.10
CA PRO A 29 5.37 -8.70 16.42
C PRO A 29 3.98 -9.15 16.92
N ALA A 30 3.87 -9.45 18.21
CA ALA A 30 2.63 -9.98 18.79
C ALA A 30 1.41 -9.06 18.55
N SER A 31 1.62 -7.74 18.60
CA SER A 31 0.59 -6.73 18.31
C SER A 31 0.12 -6.74 16.85
N LYS A 32 0.91 -7.30 15.92
CA LYS A 32 0.64 -7.32 14.49
C LYS A 32 0.11 -8.68 13.99
N LEU A 33 0.19 -9.75 14.81
CA LEU A 33 -0.37 -11.07 14.46
C LEU A 33 -1.85 -11.00 14.08
N LYS A 34 -2.62 -10.09 14.69
CA LYS A 34 -4.04 -9.85 14.39
C LYS A 34 -4.33 -9.43 12.93
N TYR A 35 -3.31 -8.96 12.20
CA TYR A 35 -3.43 -8.55 10.80
C TYR A 35 -3.03 -9.63 9.80
N VAL A 36 -2.48 -10.75 10.27
CA VAL A 36 -2.01 -11.84 9.41
C VAL A 36 -3.14 -12.86 9.27
N PRO A 37 -3.69 -13.07 8.07
CA PRO A 37 -4.78 -14.02 7.91
C PRO A 37 -4.30 -15.46 8.16
N THR A 38 -5.08 -16.23 8.92
CA THR A 38 -4.82 -17.66 9.18
C THR A 38 -5.47 -18.57 8.13
N SER A 39 -6.44 -18.05 7.38
CA SER A 39 -7.10 -18.69 6.24
C SER A 39 -7.55 -17.63 5.22
N GLY A 40 -7.98 -18.07 4.03
CA GLY A 40 -8.42 -17.17 2.96
C GLY A 40 -9.11 -17.93 1.82
N THR A 41 -9.78 -17.19 0.95
CA THR A 41 -10.49 -17.70 -0.23
C THR A 41 -9.98 -17.01 -1.48
N TYR A 42 -9.34 -17.75 -2.38
CA TYR A 42 -8.55 -17.15 -3.46
C TYR A 42 -9.20 -17.27 -4.84
N PRO A 43 -9.04 -16.27 -5.72
CA PRO A 43 -9.54 -16.29 -7.10
C PRO A 43 -9.24 -17.59 -7.84
N LYS A 44 -10.25 -18.18 -8.46
CA LYS A 44 -10.09 -19.33 -9.35
C LYS A 44 -9.13 -18.99 -10.49
N GLY A 45 -8.36 -19.96 -10.95
CA GLY A 45 -7.43 -19.77 -12.07
C GLY A 45 -6.20 -18.93 -11.74
N PHE A 46 -5.96 -18.59 -10.47
CA PHE A 46 -4.72 -17.95 -10.01
C PHE A 46 -3.92 -18.89 -9.12
N LEU A 47 -2.64 -19.02 -9.44
CA LEU A 47 -1.65 -19.75 -8.65
C LEU A 47 -0.53 -18.79 -8.27
N VAL A 48 0.09 -19.02 -7.12
CA VAL A 48 1.14 -18.13 -6.59
C VAL A 48 2.29 -18.91 -5.99
N SER A 49 3.47 -18.29 -5.94
CA SER A 49 4.63 -18.82 -5.23
C SER A 49 5.54 -17.72 -4.70
N GLY A 50 6.18 -18.00 -3.57
CA GLY A 50 7.30 -17.23 -3.02
C GLY A 50 8.55 -18.12 -3.01
N THR A 51 9.63 -17.65 -3.62
CA THR A 51 10.88 -18.40 -3.81
C THR A 51 12.06 -17.63 -3.25
N HIS A 52 12.97 -18.33 -2.57
CA HIS A 52 14.25 -17.77 -2.16
C HIS A 52 15.25 -17.78 -3.32
N VAL A 53 15.80 -16.60 -3.61
CA VAL A 53 16.85 -16.32 -4.60
C VAL A 53 18.11 -15.82 -3.89
N GLY A 54 17.97 -15.02 -2.83
CA GLY A 54 19.07 -14.34 -2.18
C GLY A 54 19.48 -13.08 -2.94
N VAL A 55 18.48 -12.22 -3.26
CA VAL A 55 18.68 -10.91 -3.89
C VAL A 55 19.53 -10.02 -2.99
N LYS A 56 19.19 -9.97 -1.69
CA LYS A 56 20.06 -9.42 -0.64
C LYS A 56 21.08 -10.48 -0.22
N PRO A 57 22.40 -10.19 -0.22
CA PRO A 57 23.42 -11.16 0.18
C PRO A 57 23.23 -11.71 1.61
N ALA A 58 22.68 -10.91 2.52
CA ALA A 58 22.38 -11.30 3.89
C ALA A 58 21.18 -12.25 4.01
N ASN A 59 20.27 -12.28 3.02
CA ASN A 59 19.10 -13.16 3.05
C ASN A 59 19.50 -14.61 2.71
N LYS A 60 19.44 -15.51 3.70
CA LYS A 60 19.85 -16.91 3.55
C LYS A 60 18.71 -17.90 3.37
N SER A 61 17.48 -17.53 3.70
CA SER A 61 16.38 -18.49 3.83
C SER A 61 14.99 -17.95 3.52
N HIS A 62 14.80 -16.63 3.45
CA HIS A 62 13.48 -16.04 3.26
C HIS A 62 13.17 -15.87 1.78
N PRO A 63 11.93 -16.10 1.33
CA PRO A 63 11.57 -15.86 -0.06
C PRO A 63 11.75 -14.37 -0.41
N ASP A 64 12.28 -14.09 -1.59
CA ASP A 64 12.53 -12.73 -2.10
C ASP A 64 12.23 -12.59 -3.60
N LEU A 65 11.53 -13.58 -4.16
CA LEU A 65 10.94 -13.58 -5.49
C LEU A 65 9.50 -14.11 -5.39
N ALA A 66 8.53 -13.29 -5.74
CA ALA A 66 7.12 -13.67 -5.86
C ALA A 66 6.73 -13.87 -7.32
N LEU A 67 5.94 -14.89 -7.60
CA LEU A 67 5.28 -15.09 -8.89
C LEU A 67 3.78 -15.27 -8.66
N ILE A 68 2.98 -14.41 -9.29
CA ILE A 68 1.52 -14.50 -9.30
C ILE A 68 1.11 -14.80 -10.72
N ALA A 69 0.57 -15.99 -10.97
CA ALA A 69 0.27 -16.50 -12.29
C ALA A 69 -1.23 -16.75 -12.50
N SER A 70 -1.74 -16.33 -13.64
CA SER A 70 -3.06 -16.74 -14.13
C SER A 70 -2.90 -17.94 -15.07
N GLU A 71 -3.65 -19.00 -14.79
CA GLU A 71 -3.67 -20.23 -15.61
C GLU A 71 -4.18 -19.96 -17.02
N ARG A 72 -4.97 -18.89 -17.19
CA ARG A 72 -5.49 -18.42 -18.48
C ARG A 72 -5.13 -16.95 -18.74
N PRO A 73 -5.20 -16.48 -20.00
CA PRO A 73 -5.05 -15.06 -20.31
C PRO A 73 -5.99 -14.19 -19.46
N ALA A 74 -5.43 -13.15 -18.84
CA ALA A 74 -6.16 -12.19 -18.02
C ALA A 74 -6.18 -10.82 -18.70
N PHE A 75 -7.23 -10.05 -18.42
CA PHE A 75 -7.17 -8.60 -18.57
C PHE A 75 -6.50 -8.00 -17.34
N GLY A 76 -5.71 -6.94 -17.53
CA GLY A 76 -5.11 -6.26 -16.41
C GLY A 76 -4.75 -4.82 -16.68
N ALA A 77 -4.59 -4.10 -15.59
CA ALA A 77 -4.19 -2.70 -15.56
C ALA A 77 -3.22 -2.48 -14.40
N ALA A 78 -2.46 -1.39 -14.47
CA ALA A 78 -1.66 -0.93 -13.34
C ALA A 78 -1.63 0.59 -13.29
N VAL A 79 -1.54 1.12 -12.08
CA VAL A 79 -1.18 2.50 -11.79
C VAL A 79 0.26 2.53 -11.32
N PHE A 80 0.97 3.60 -11.65
CA PHE A 80 2.41 3.73 -11.44
C PHE A 80 2.77 5.05 -10.77
N THR A 81 3.87 5.07 -10.03
CA THR A 81 4.45 6.29 -9.46
C THR A 81 4.59 7.42 -10.48
N THR A 82 4.35 8.66 -10.04
CA THR A 82 4.65 9.89 -10.77
C THR A 82 6.05 10.44 -10.50
N ASN A 83 6.81 9.81 -9.62
CA ASN A 83 8.16 10.25 -9.27
C ASN A 83 9.02 10.38 -10.55
N LYS A 84 9.77 11.47 -10.70
CA LYS A 84 10.60 11.71 -11.90
C LYS A 84 11.69 10.66 -12.11
N PHE A 85 12.10 9.97 -11.05
CA PHE A 85 13.10 8.90 -11.08
C PHE A 85 12.44 7.51 -11.20
N GLN A 86 11.46 7.35 -12.10
CA GLN A 86 10.75 6.08 -12.29
C GLN A 86 11.74 4.94 -12.56
N ALA A 87 11.67 3.90 -11.72
CA ALA A 87 12.56 2.75 -11.80
C ALA A 87 12.36 1.94 -13.08
N ALA A 88 13.37 1.16 -13.48
CA ALA A 88 13.32 0.29 -14.65
C ALA A 88 12.07 -0.63 -14.71
N PRO A 89 11.66 -1.36 -13.64
CA PRO A 89 10.47 -2.21 -13.70
C PRO A 89 9.17 -1.44 -13.95
N VAL A 90 9.06 -0.18 -13.49
CA VAL A 90 7.89 0.67 -13.75
C VAL A 90 7.79 0.98 -15.25
N GLN A 91 8.91 1.32 -15.87
CA GLN A 91 8.97 1.61 -17.31
C GLN A 91 8.62 0.36 -18.14
N VAL A 92 9.21 -0.79 -17.82
CA VAL A 92 8.98 -2.05 -18.53
C VAL A 92 7.51 -2.50 -18.39
N SER A 93 6.96 -2.54 -17.18
CA SER A 93 5.57 -2.97 -16.96
C SER A 93 4.56 -2.04 -17.64
N ARG A 94 4.83 -0.72 -17.66
CA ARG A 94 4.03 0.24 -18.43
C ARG A 94 4.05 -0.11 -19.92
N SER A 95 5.24 -0.32 -20.50
CA SER A 95 5.37 -0.70 -21.91
C SER A 95 4.71 -2.03 -22.26
N VAL A 96 4.74 -3.02 -21.35
CA VAL A 96 4.02 -4.30 -21.54
C VAL A 96 2.50 -4.05 -21.61
N LEU A 97 1.95 -3.26 -20.70
CA LEU A 97 0.51 -2.93 -20.69
C LEU A 97 0.09 -2.14 -21.94
N GLU A 98 0.87 -1.14 -22.34
CA GLU A 98 0.60 -0.31 -23.52
C GLU A 98 0.60 -1.15 -24.81
N LYS A 99 1.62 -1.98 -25.03
CA LYS A 99 1.72 -2.84 -26.23
C LYS A 99 0.57 -3.84 -26.33
N ARG A 100 0.10 -4.35 -25.18
CA ARG A 100 -0.94 -5.38 -25.12
C ARG A 100 -2.36 -4.82 -24.99
N GLY A 101 -2.52 -3.51 -24.77
CA GLY A 101 -3.82 -2.93 -24.42
C GLY A 101 -4.44 -3.56 -23.17
N GLY A 102 -3.60 -4.00 -22.23
CA GLY A 102 -4.05 -4.71 -21.01
C GLY A 102 -4.57 -6.13 -21.22
N ALA A 103 -4.50 -6.70 -22.43
CA ALA A 103 -4.99 -8.05 -22.72
C ALA A 103 -3.88 -9.11 -22.69
N GLY A 104 -4.27 -10.37 -22.53
CA GLY A 104 -3.35 -11.50 -22.71
C GLY A 104 -2.30 -11.66 -21.60
N LEU A 105 -2.43 -10.95 -20.48
CA LEU A 105 -1.47 -11.02 -19.38
C LEU A 105 -1.53 -12.38 -18.69
N ARG A 106 -0.36 -12.87 -18.24
CA ARG A 106 -0.23 -14.18 -17.61
C ARG A 106 0.32 -14.14 -16.20
N SER A 107 1.16 -13.16 -15.87
CA SER A 107 1.71 -13.09 -14.51
C SER A 107 2.18 -11.72 -14.07
N ILE A 108 2.42 -11.60 -12.77
CA ILE A 108 3.22 -10.55 -12.16
C ILE A 108 4.36 -11.23 -11.42
N ILE A 109 5.59 -10.82 -11.72
CA ILE A 109 6.78 -11.29 -11.01
C ILE A 109 7.44 -10.15 -10.25
N VAL A 110 7.75 -10.38 -8.99
CA VAL A 110 8.21 -9.33 -8.07
C VAL A 110 9.48 -9.79 -7.36
N ASN A 111 10.54 -8.98 -7.37
CA ASN A 111 11.68 -9.20 -6.48
C ASN A 111 11.66 -8.22 -5.31
N SER A 112 12.11 -8.67 -4.14
CA SER A 112 12.37 -7.81 -2.99
C SER A 112 13.86 -7.74 -2.68
N GLY A 113 14.27 -6.63 -2.06
CA GLY A 113 15.63 -6.37 -1.63
C GLY A 113 16.50 -5.50 -2.55
N CYS A 114 16.10 -5.32 -3.81
CA CYS A 114 16.73 -4.40 -4.75
C CYS A 114 15.65 -3.73 -5.61
N ALA A 115 15.62 -2.40 -5.62
CA ALA A 115 14.58 -1.64 -6.34
C ALA A 115 14.82 -1.58 -7.84
N ASN A 116 16.03 -1.88 -8.34
CA ASN A 116 16.39 -1.65 -9.74
C ASN A 116 16.02 -0.23 -10.23
N ALA A 117 16.27 0.75 -9.37
CA ALA A 117 16.03 2.17 -9.62
C ALA A 117 17.37 2.89 -9.78
N VAL A 118 17.44 3.84 -10.71
CA VAL A 118 18.66 4.62 -11.02
C VAL A 118 19.83 3.70 -11.46
N THR A 119 19.52 2.74 -12.33
CA THR A 119 20.44 1.68 -12.79
C THR A 119 20.81 1.77 -14.28
N GLY A 120 20.36 2.84 -14.96
CA GLY A 120 20.62 3.08 -16.38
C GLY A 120 19.99 2.03 -17.31
N GLN A 121 20.45 1.99 -18.55
CA GLN A 121 19.93 1.07 -19.58
C GLN A 121 19.98 -0.39 -19.13
N GLY A 122 21.06 -0.82 -18.49
CA GLY A 122 21.15 -2.21 -18.08
C GLY A 122 20.12 -2.59 -17.00
N GLY A 123 19.63 -1.65 -16.18
CA GLY A 123 18.50 -1.93 -15.30
C GLY A 123 17.20 -2.21 -16.05
N VAL A 124 16.98 -1.49 -17.16
CA VAL A 124 15.86 -1.72 -18.08
C VAL A 124 16.00 -3.08 -18.77
N ASP A 125 17.21 -3.44 -19.21
CA ASP A 125 17.50 -4.74 -19.80
C ASP A 125 17.25 -5.89 -18.80
N ASP A 126 17.66 -5.73 -17.54
CA ASP A 126 17.40 -6.71 -16.47
C ASP A 126 15.90 -6.91 -16.25
N ALA A 127 15.12 -5.82 -16.24
CA ALA A 127 13.67 -5.87 -16.08
C ALA A 127 12.97 -6.55 -17.28
N TRP A 128 13.42 -6.28 -18.52
CA TRP A 128 12.95 -7.00 -19.70
C TRP A 128 13.29 -8.49 -19.67
N ALA A 129 14.50 -8.85 -19.23
CA ALA A 129 14.93 -10.24 -19.11
C ALA A 129 14.06 -11.00 -18.09
N MET A 130 13.75 -10.38 -16.96
CA MET A 130 12.86 -10.93 -15.93
C MET A 130 11.43 -11.14 -16.47
N SER A 131 10.86 -10.14 -17.15
CA SER A 131 9.54 -10.21 -17.76
C SER A 131 9.46 -11.30 -18.83
N SER A 132 10.47 -11.38 -19.70
CA SER A 132 10.54 -12.35 -20.79
C SER A 132 10.69 -13.78 -20.27
N THR A 133 11.54 -13.99 -19.26
CA THR A 133 11.77 -15.32 -18.68
C THR A 133 10.55 -15.84 -17.92
N ALA A 134 9.82 -14.96 -17.21
CA ALA A 134 8.54 -15.29 -16.60
C ALA A 134 7.48 -15.64 -17.66
N SER A 135 7.40 -14.84 -18.73
CA SER A 135 6.47 -15.08 -19.85
C SER A 135 6.73 -16.41 -20.57
N ALA A 136 8.01 -16.78 -20.71
CA ALA A 136 8.43 -18.03 -21.36
C ALA A 136 7.95 -19.29 -20.64
N GLN A 137 7.67 -19.22 -19.34
CA GLN A 137 7.12 -20.37 -18.59
C GLN A 137 5.72 -20.78 -19.09
N PHE A 138 5.02 -19.87 -19.77
CA PHE A 138 3.69 -20.10 -20.31
C PHE A 138 3.70 -20.52 -21.79
N GLN A 139 4.84 -20.49 -22.47
CA GLN A 139 4.96 -20.79 -23.91
C GLN A 139 4.84 -22.28 -24.24
N GLN A 140 4.89 -23.17 -23.23
CA GLN A 140 4.51 -24.58 -23.41
C GLN A 140 2.99 -24.77 -23.49
N SER A 141 2.19 -23.73 -23.22
CA SER A 141 0.76 -23.78 -23.52
C SER A 141 0.54 -23.75 -25.03
N SER A 142 -0.51 -24.40 -25.52
CA SER A 142 -0.86 -24.53 -26.94
C SER A 142 -1.21 -23.21 -27.65
N GLN A 143 -0.83 -22.06 -27.08
CA GLN A 143 -1.15 -20.72 -27.57
C GLN A 143 -0.07 -20.26 -28.56
N PRO A 144 -0.45 -19.87 -29.79
CA PRO A 144 0.46 -19.24 -30.74
C PRO A 144 1.09 -17.98 -30.15
N ASP A 145 2.34 -17.69 -30.54
CA ASP A 145 2.96 -16.39 -30.23
C ASP A 145 2.14 -15.27 -30.88
N ASP A 146 1.65 -14.33 -30.06
CA ASP A 146 0.89 -13.17 -30.52
C ASP A 146 1.80 -12.06 -31.07
N HIS A 147 3.12 -12.23 -30.98
CA HIS A 147 4.15 -11.28 -31.39
C HIS A 147 4.07 -9.92 -30.68
N LEU A 148 3.33 -9.82 -29.57
CA LEU A 148 3.22 -8.61 -28.74
C LEU A 148 4.31 -8.54 -27.65
N GLY A 149 5.20 -9.53 -27.61
CA GLY A 149 6.32 -9.61 -26.66
C GLY A 149 5.94 -10.28 -25.33
N PRO A 150 6.62 -9.96 -24.21
CA PRO A 150 6.31 -10.53 -22.91
C PRO A 150 4.89 -10.23 -22.42
N ASN A 151 4.25 -11.15 -21.70
CA ASN A 151 2.91 -11.02 -21.11
C ASN A 151 2.92 -11.05 -19.57
N SER A 152 4.09 -10.81 -18.98
CA SER A 152 4.30 -10.79 -17.54
C SER A 152 4.75 -9.41 -17.09
N LEU A 153 4.07 -8.84 -16.09
CA LEU A 153 4.49 -7.58 -15.47
C LEU A 153 5.63 -7.86 -14.48
N VAL A 154 6.52 -6.89 -14.32
CA VAL A 154 7.64 -6.92 -13.38
C VAL A 154 7.52 -5.81 -12.34
N MET A 155 7.81 -6.12 -11.09
CA MET A 155 7.95 -5.14 -10.02
C MET A 155 9.22 -5.41 -9.21
N SER A 156 9.80 -4.36 -8.64
CA SER A 156 10.98 -4.49 -7.78
C SER A 156 10.89 -3.53 -6.60
N THR A 157 11.41 -3.92 -5.44
CA THR A 157 11.47 -3.07 -4.26
C THR A 157 12.74 -3.33 -3.45
N GLY A 158 13.25 -2.31 -2.76
CA GLY A 158 14.46 -2.39 -1.93
C GLY A 158 15.42 -1.25 -2.20
N VAL A 159 16.73 -1.54 -2.20
CA VAL A 159 17.77 -0.50 -2.30
C VAL A 159 17.82 0.12 -3.71
N ILE A 160 17.93 1.45 -3.77
CA ILE A 160 18.12 2.25 -5.00
C ILE A 160 19.60 2.31 -5.37
N GLY A 161 19.92 2.38 -6.68
CA GLY A 161 21.28 2.55 -7.18
C GLY A 161 22.11 1.26 -7.24
N GLN A 162 21.45 0.10 -7.17
CA GLN A 162 22.09 -1.21 -7.26
C GLN A 162 21.45 -2.02 -8.40
N ARG A 163 22.28 -2.69 -9.20
CA ARG A 163 21.82 -3.60 -10.25
C ARG A 163 21.24 -4.87 -9.63
N LEU A 164 20.28 -5.48 -10.32
CA LEU A 164 19.75 -6.78 -9.90
C LEU A 164 20.83 -7.84 -10.04
N PRO A 165 20.89 -8.84 -9.14
CA PRO A 165 21.62 -10.08 -9.40
C PRO A 165 20.83 -10.94 -10.40
N ILE A 166 20.61 -10.39 -11.61
CA ILE A 166 19.59 -10.84 -12.55
C ILE A 166 19.75 -12.32 -12.90
N ALA A 167 20.98 -12.81 -13.11
CA ALA A 167 21.24 -14.22 -13.40
C ALA A 167 20.68 -15.17 -12.31
N LYS A 168 20.77 -14.80 -11.02
CA LYS A 168 20.19 -15.60 -9.93
C LYS A 168 18.67 -15.62 -10.01
N ILE A 169 18.07 -14.46 -10.31
CA ILE A 169 16.61 -14.33 -10.46
C ILE A 169 16.14 -15.19 -11.63
N LEU A 170 16.72 -15.01 -12.83
CA LEU A 170 16.33 -15.76 -14.02
C LEU A 170 16.41 -17.27 -13.81
N ASN A 171 17.49 -17.76 -13.19
CA ASN A 171 17.67 -19.18 -12.89
C ASN A 171 16.64 -19.75 -11.90
N LYS A 172 15.99 -18.89 -11.09
CA LYS A 172 14.98 -19.28 -10.10
C LYS A 172 13.55 -19.13 -10.60
N ILE A 173 13.31 -18.45 -11.71
CA ILE A 173 11.98 -18.30 -12.30
C ILE A 173 11.33 -19.68 -12.62
N PRO A 174 12.03 -20.65 -13.24
CA PRO A 174 11.43 -21.97 -13.48
C PRO A 174 11.04 -22.71 -12.20
N VAL A 175 11.82 -22.54 -11.12
CA VAL A 175 11.52 -23.12 -9.81
C VAL A 175 10.31 -22.43 -9.16
N ALA A 176 10.22 -21.11 -9.27
CA ALA A 176 9.05 -20.36 -8.81
C ALA A 176 7.78 -20.82 -9.56
N TYR A 177 7.89 -21.06 -10.86
CA TYR A 177 6.80 -21.57 -11.69
C TYR A 177 6.38 -22.99 -11.30
N SER A 178 7.33 -23.91 -11.09
CA SER A 178 7.01 -25.30 -10.68
C SER A 178 6.36 -25.39 -9.29
N ASN A 179 6.59 -24.39 -8.44
CA ASN A 179 6.07 -24.33 -7.07
C ASN A 179 4.75 -23.55 -6.95
N LEU A 180 4.14 -23.15 -8.07
CA LEU A 180 2.85 -22.47 -8.08
C LEU A 180 1.77 -23.32 -7.40
N ALA A 181 1.06 -22.71 -6.45
CA ALA A 181 -0.03 -23.35 -5.72
C ALA A 181 -1.17 -22.36 -5.43
N ALA A 182 -2.36 -22.88 -5.13
CA ALA A 182 -3.58 -22.09 -4.90
C ALA A 182 -3.93 -21.92 -3.42
N ASP A 183 -3.27 -22.65 -2.52
CA ASP A 183 -3.64 -22.68 -1.09
C ASP A 183 -3.19 -21.44 -0.31
N HIS A 184 -3.76 -21.29 0.89
CA HIS A 184 -3.47 -20.17 1.79
C HIS A 184 -1.98 -20.02 2.13
N ALA A 185 -1.26 -21.12 2.30
CA ALA A 185 0.15 -21.07 2.66
C ALA A 185 0.99 -20.52 1.50
N ALA A 186 0.64 -20.85 0.25
CA ALA A 186 1.26 -20.30 -0.94
C ALA A 186 1.03 -18.79 -1.06
N TRP A 187 -0.21 -18.32 -0.90
CA TRP A 187 -0.54 -16.89 -0.91
C TRP A 187 0.17 -16.11 0.19
N LEU A 188 0.21 -16.65 1.41
CA LEU A 188 0.92 -16.03 2.52
C LEU A 188 2.44 -16.00 2.30
N THR A 189 3.02 -17.06 1.72
CA THR A 189 4.44 -17.12 1.37
C THR A 189 4.79 -16.13 0.26
N THR A 190 3.89 -15.95 -0.70
CA THR A 190 4.02 -14.96 -1.78
C THR A 190 3.97 -13.53 -1.23
N ALA A 191 3.03 -13.24 -0.32
CA ALA A 191 2.96 -11.95 0.36
C ALA A 191 4.22 -11.66 1.21
N ARG A 192 4.82 -12.68 1.84
CA ARG A 192 6.12 -12.54 2.51
C ARG A 192 7.26 -12.23 1.54
N ALA A 193 7.23 -12.81 0.34
CA ALA A 193 8.31 -12.67 -0.64
C ALA A 193 8.48 -11.23 -1.16
N ILE A 194 7.44 -10.40 -1.09
CA ILE A 194 7.48 -8.99 -1.51
C ILE A 194 7.85 -8.02 -0.37
N CYS A 195 7.93 -8.49 0.89
CA CYS A 195 8.24 -7.68 2.05
C CYS A 195 9.68 -7.15 2.05
N THR A 196 9.89 -6.03 2.73
CA THR A 196 11.20 -5.39 2.93
C THR A 196 11.44 -5.02 4.38
N THR A 197 11.01 -3.84 4.81
CA THR A 197 10.99 -3.39 6.21
C THR A 197 9.66 -3.66 6.91
N ASP A 198 8.71 -4.22 6.17
CA ASP A 198 7.43 -4.69 6.67
C ASP A 198 7.62 -5.62 7.89
N THR A 199 6.81 -5.43 8.94
CA THR A 199 6.84 -6.29 10.12
C THR A 199 5.86 -7.48 10.01
N PHE A 200 4.96 -7.44 9.02
CA PHE A 200 4.08 -8.55 8.68
C PHE A 200 3.67 -8.57 7.19
N PRO A 201 3.37 -9.76 6.62
CA PRO A 201 2.85 -9.87 5.26
C PRO A 201 1.41 -9.38 5.19
N LYS A 202 1.12 -8.46 4.25
CA LYS A 202 -0.21 -7.88 4.09
C LYS A 202 -0.95 -8.60 2.97
N LEU A 203 -1.92 -9.42 3.34
CA LEU A 203 -2.70 -10.26 2.45
C LEU A 203 -4.17 -10.20 2.87
N LEU A 204 -5.05 -9.97 1.90
CA LEU A 204 -6.50 -10.01 2.09
C LEU A 204 -7.15 -10.85 1.00
N SER A 205 -8.30 -11.42 1.32
CA SER A 205 -9.15 -12.13 0.35
C SER A 205 -10.61 -12.05 0.77
N THR A 206 -11.52 -11.92 -0.19
CA THR A 206 -12.97 -11.90 0.03
C THR A 206 -13.71 -12.59 -1.10
N THR A 207 -14.95 -13.02 -0.84
CA THR A 207 -15.92 -13.36 -1.87
C THR A 207 -16.90 -12.20 -2.08
N PHE A 208 -17.56 -12.18 -3.24
CA PHE A 208 -18.62 -11.22 -3.54
C PHE A 208 -19.57 -11.72 -4.63
N THR A 209 -20.75 -11.12 -4.72
CA THR A 209 -21.73 -11.34 -5.78
C THR A 209 -22.01 -10.03 -6.52
N LEU A 210 -22.51 -10.13 -7.75
CA LEU A 210 -22.88 -8.99 -8.57
C LEU A 210 -24.40 -8.97 -8.83
N PRO A 211 -25.03 -7.79 -8.95
CA PRO A 211 -26.48 -7.65 -9.03
C PRO A 211 -27.08 -8.04 -10.39
N GLY A 212 -26.33 -7.91 -11.48
CA GLY A 212 -26.82 -8.10 -12.84
C GLY A 212 -27.29 -9.53 -13.10
N ALA A 213 -28.38 -9.67 -13.85
CA ALA A 213 -29.05 -10.95 -14.06
C ALA A 213 -28.13 -12.06 -14.63
N GLN A 214 -27.18 -11.69 -15.49
CA GLN A 214 -26.20 -12.63 -16.08
C GLN A 214 -25.10 -13.07 -15.11
N HIS A 215 -24.94 -12.37 -13.98
CA HIS A 215 -24.02 -12.71 -12.90
C HIS A 215 -24.73 -13.23 -11.64
N ALA A 216 -26.06 -13.29 -11.64
CA ALA A 216 -26.86 -13.67 -10.48
C ALA A 216 -26.54 -15.09 -10.02
N GLY A 217 -26.36 -15.25 -8.70
CA GLY A 217 -26.05 -16.54 -8.07
C GLY A 217 -24.61 -17.01 -8.25
N ILE A 218 -23.75 -16.22 -8.91
CA ILE A 218 -22.33 -16.55 -9.06
C ILE A 218 -21.53 -15.86 -7.96
N GLU A 219 -20.74 -16.66 -7.24
CA GLU A 219 -19.78 -16.15 -6.25
C GLU A 219 -18.40 -15.97 -6.88
N TYR A 220 -17.97 -14.71 -6.94
CA TYR A 220 -16.63 -14.29 -7.35
C TYR A 220 -15.72 -14.10 -6.14
N ARG A 221 -14.42 -14.02 -6.40
CA ARG A 221 -13.36 -13.84 -5.42
C ARG A 221 -12.45 -12.68 -5.81
N LEU A 222 -11.96 -12.00 -4.80
CA LEU A 222 -10.95 -10.96 -4.90
C LEU A 222 -9.89 -11.24 -3.84
N ALA A 223 -8.63 -11.32 -4.26
CA ALA A 223 -7.50 -11.39 -3.36
C ALA A 223 -6.52 -10.28 -3.69
N GLY A 224 -5.76 -9.85 -2.69
CA GLY A 224 -4.73 -8.87 -2.89
C GLY A 224 -3.67 -8.92 -1.82
N MET A 225 -2.46 -8.59 -2.24
CA MET A 225 -1.30 -8.46 -1.37
C MET A 225 -0.63 -7.13 -1.62
N THR A 226 -0.01 -6.59 -0.58
CA THR A 226 0.74 -5.34 -0.68
C THR A 226 1.96 -5.40 0.23
N LYS A 227 2.93 -4.54 -0.03
CA LYS A 227 4.07 -4.30 0.87
C LYS A 227 4.16 -2.81 1.18
N GLY A 228 5.02 -2.41 2.09
CA GLY A 228 5.30 -1.02 2.42
C GLY A 228 5.11 -0.72 3.90
N ALA A 229 6.06 0.03 4.43
CA ALA A 229 6.17 0.42 5.83
C ALA A 229 6.92 1.76 5.96
N GLY A 230 7.87 2.04 5.07
CA GLY A 230 8.52 3.34 4.89
C GLY A 230 8.61 3.75 3.42
N MET A 231 8.91 5.03 3.19
CA MET A 231 8.81 5.74 1.92
C MET A 231 7.40 5.56 1.35
N ILE A 232 6.38 6.08 2.05
CA ILE A 232 4.95 5.93 1.73
C ILE A 232 4.26 7.30 1.69
N HIS A 233 4.08 7.83 0.48
CA HIS A 233 3.13 8.90 0.16
C HIS A 233 2.66 8.79 -1.30
N PRO A 234 1.68 7.90 -1.58
CA PRO A 234 1.22 7.60 -2.93
C PRO A 234 0.68 8.82 -3.68
N ASN A 235 1.36 9.18 -4.76
CA ASN A 235 0.81 10.03 -5.83
C ASN A 235 0.84 9.24 -7.14
N MET A 236 -0.17 8.37 -7.29
CA MET A 236 -0.37 7.33 -8.32
C MET A 236 0.34 5.98 -8.10
N ALA A 237 1.07 5.85 -6.99
CA ALA A 237 1.16 4.70 -6.07
C ALA A 237 2.29 5.03 -5.06
N THR A 238 2.30 4.46 -3.84
CA THR A 238 3.48 4.39 -2.95
C THR A 238 3.56 3.09 -2.20
N LEU A 239 4.13 2.09 -2.88
CA LEU A 239 4.26 0.66 -2.55
C LEU A 239 4.17 -0.24 -3.77
N LEU A 240 4.30 -1.56 -3.57
CA LEU A 240 3.89 -2.58 -4.53
C LEU A 240 2.59 -3.23 -4.07
N GLY A 241 1.55 -3.18 -4.89
CA GLY A 241 0.24 -3.76 -4.63
C GLY A 241 -0.20 -4.66 -5.80
N ILE A 242 -0.74 -5.83 -5.48
CA ILE A 242 -1.23 -6.80 -6.45
C ILE A 242 -2.65 -7.19 -6.07
N LEU A 243 -3.57 -7.08 -7.01
CA LEU A 243 -4.97 -7.47 -6.90
C LEU A 243 -5.27 -8.54 -7.97
N CYS A 244 -6.04 -9.56 -7.61
CA CYS A 244 -6.45 -10.64 -8.50
C CYS A 244 -7.92 -10.92 -8.31
N THR A 245 -8.67 -11.08 -9.39
CA THR A 245 -10.09 -11.45 -9.35
C THR A 245 -10.45 -12.46 -10.43
N ASP A 246 -11.32 -13.40 -10.08
CA ASP A 246 -11.86 -14.38 -11.01
C ASP A 246 -13.17 -13.92 -11.68
N ALA A 247 -13.59 -12.68 -11.43
CA ALA A 247 -14.68 -12.03 -12.15
C ALA A 247 -14.27 -11.64 -13.58
N PRO A 248 -15.19 -11.76 -14.56
CA PRO A 248 -14.93 -11.34 -15.93
C PRO A 248 -15.02 -9.80 -16.03
N ILE A 249 -13.91 -9.10 -16.16
CA ILE A 249 -13.87 -7.64 -16.33
C ILE A 249 -13.34 -7.32 -17.72
N SER A 250 -13.95 -6.39 -18.44
CA SER A 250 -13.46 -5.97 -19.75
C SER A 250 -12.16 -5.17 -19.65
N ALA A 251 -11.38 -5.12 -20.74
CA ALA A 251 -10.10 -4.41 -20.77
C ALA A 251 -10.22 -2.90 -20.50
N ASP A 252 -11.30 -2.27 -20.95
CA ASP A 252 -11.60 -0.86 -20.70
C ASP A 252 -11.98 -0.63 -19.22
N ALA A 253 -12.81 -1.50 -18.65
CA ALA A 253 -13.29 -1.34 -17.28
C ALA A 253 -12.22 -1.63 -16.24
N VAL A 254 -11.31 -2.59 -16.46
CA VAL A 254 -10.29 -2.94 -15.46
C VAL A 254 -9.39 -1.75 -15.12
N SER A 255 -9.08 -0.90 -16.10
CA SER A 255 -8.26 0.30 -15.91
C SER A 255 -8.98 1.39 -15.11
N THR A 256 -10.23 1.69 -15.45
CA THR A 256 -11.02 2.74 -14.78
C THR A 256 -11.42 2.33 -13.36
N LEU A 257 -11.77 1.05 -13.15
CA LEU A 257 -12.05 0.48 -11.84
C LEU A 257 -10.82 0.57 -10.94
N LEU A 258 -9.65 0.13 -11.42
CA LEU A 258 -8.41 0.18 -10.65
C LEU A 258 -8.04 1.62 -10.29
N THR A 259 -8.08 2.54 -11.27
CA THR A 259 -7.73 3.95 -11.04
C THR A 259 -8.63 4.58 -9.98
N THR A 260 -9.94 4.32 -10.04
CA THR A 260 -10.91 4.81 -9.04
C THR A 260 -10.63 4.25 -7.66
N ALA A 261 -10.41 2.93 -7.56
CA ALA A 261 -10.13 2.26 -6.30
C ALA A 261 -8.85 2.79 -5.65
N VAL A 262 -7.77 2.90 -6.41
CA VAL A 262 -6.47 3.44 -5.95
C VAL A 262 -6.61 4.88 -5.47
N ASN A 263 -7.32 5.72 -6.23
CA ASN A 263 -7.49 7.14 -5.90
C ASN A 263 -8.20 7.37 -4.56
N LYS A 264 -9.02 6.41 -4.12
CA LYS A 264 -9.77 6.45 -2.86
C LYS A 264 -9.18 5.56 -1.76
N SER A 265 -8.03 4.91 -2.02
CA SER A 265 -7.37 3.98 -1.08
C SER A 265 -5.88 4.27 -0.94
N PHE A 266 -5.05 3.68 -1.79
CA PHE A 266 -3.60 3.84 -1.79
C PHE A 266 -3.21 5.32 -1.95
N ASN A 267 -3.84 6.11 -2.82
CA ASN A 267 -3.59 7.57 -2.92
C ASN A 267 -4.21 8.40 -1.78
N CYS A 268 -4.61 7.74 -0.70
CA CYS A 268 -5.13 8.34 0.53
C CYS A 268 -4.40 7.82 1.77
N ILE A 269 -3.19 7.27 1.64
CA ILE A 269 -2.34 6.92 2.78
C ILE A 269 -1.05 7.74 2.83
N SER A 270 -0.48 7.95 4.00
CA SER A 270 0.88 8.49 4.13
C SER A 270 1.53 8.03 5.42
N ILE A 271 2.81 7.67 5.37
CA ILE A 271 3.61 7.39 6.57
C ILE A 271 4.58 8.53 6.80
N ASP A 272 5.42 8.86 5.82
CA ASP A 272 6.50 9.84 5.96
C ASP A 272 6.43 11.02 4.99
N GLY A 273 5.60 10.92 3.95
CA GLY A 273 5.47 11.99 2.95
C GLY A 273 6.34 11.77 1.71
N ASP A 274 7.12 10.69 1.65
CA ASP A 274 8.03 10.41 0.54
C ASP A 274 7.40 9.45 -0.49
N THR A 275 7.26 9.92 -1.73
CA THR A 275 6.78 9.11 -2.87
C THR A 275 7.93 8.31 -3.49
N SER A 276 7.81 6.98 -3.55
CA SER A 276 8.88 6.10 -4.04
C SER A 276 9.06 6.11 -5.56
N THR A 277 10.22 5.63 -6.01
CA THR A 277 10.59 5.49 -7.43
C THR A 277 9.95 4.28 -8.12
N ASN A 278 9.34 3.37 -7.36
CA ASN A 278 8.98 2.03 -7.81
C ASN A 278 7.49 1.73 -7.81
N ASP A 279 6.70 2.69 -7.37
CA ASP A 279 5.38 2.37 -6.89
C ASP A 279 4.48 1.88 -8.01
N THR A 280 3.80 0.78 -7.73
CA THR A 280 2.96 0.10 -8.70
C THR A 280 1.83 -0.61 -7.98
N VAL A 281 0.58 -0.38 -8.40
CA VAL A 281 -0.55 -1.23 -8.01
C VAL A 281 -1.14 -1.82 -9.29
N ALA A 282 -1.19 -3.15 -9.38
CA ALA A 282 -1.71 -3.85 -10.55
C ALA A 282 -2.91 -4.74 -10.19
N LEU A 283 -3.84 -4.88 -11.15
CA LEU A 283 -4.99 -5.76 -11.08
C LEU A 283 -4.97 -6.72 -12.27
N LEU A 284 -5.12 -8.02 -12.00
CA LEU A 284 -5.41 -9.05 -13.01
C LEU A 284 -6.81 -9.63 -12.81
N ALA A 285 -7.60 -9.69 -13.88
CA ALA A 285 -8.94 -10.25 -13.92
C ALA A 285 -9.00 -11.36 -14.99
N ASN A 286 -9.23 -12.61 -14.59
CA ASN A 286 -9.13 -13.76 -15.50
C ASN A 286 -10.47 -14.40 -15.87
N GLY A 287 -11.59 -13.99 -15.25
CA GLY A 287 -12.93 -14.52 -15.52
C GLY A 287 -13.10 -16.03 -15.26
N ALA A 288 -12.25 -16.67 -14.45
CA ALA A 288 -12.30 -18.11 -14.22
C ALA A 288 -13.51 -18.59 -13.40
N ALA A 289 -14.21 -17.69 -12.70
CA ALA A 289 -15.46 -18.03 -12.00
C ALA A 289 -16.70 -17.94 -12.90
N SER A 290 -16.57 -17.43 -14.14
CA SER A 290 -17.67 -17.37 -15.10
C SER A 290 -18.12 -18.78 -15.51
N PRO A 291 -19.42 -19.11 -15.44
CA PRO A 291 -19.95 -20.43 -15.73
C PRO A 291 -19.90 -20.79 -17.22
N SER A 292 -19.79 -19.79 -18.09
CA SER A 292 -19.71 -19.96 -19.54
C SER A 292 -18.83 -18.87 -20.16
N ALA A 293 -18.22 -19.17 -21.31
CA ALA A 293 -17.53 -18.17 -22.13
C ALA A 293 -18.47 -17.08 -22.68
N SER A 294 -19.79 -17.30 -22.62
CA SER A 294 -20.82 -16.34 -23.01
C SER A 294 -21.23 -15.37 -21.90
N THR A 295 -20.72 -15.53 -20.66
CA THR A 295 -20.98 -14.55 -19.60
C THR A 295 -20.37 -13.21 -20.00
N ALA A 296 -21.21 -12.19 -20.16
CA ALA A 296 -20.76 -10.86 -20.54
C ALA A 296 -19.75 -10.33 -19.50
N PRO A 297 -18.64 -9.71 -19.93
CA PRO A 297 -17.72 -9.08 -19.00
C PRO A 297 -18.33 -7.82 -18.39
N ILE A 298 -17.90 -7.50 -17.17
CA ILE A 298 -18.23 -6.26 -16.49
C ILE A 298 -17.65 -5.10 -17.29
N SER A 299 -18.52 -4.20 -17.75
CA SER A 299 -18.19 -2.98 -18.48
C SER A 299 -19.13 -1.83 -18.06
N SER A 300 -18.62 -0.60 -18.09
CA SER A 300 -19.41 0.59 -17.77
C SER A 300 -20.54 0.85 -18.78
N SER A 301 -20.42 0.36 -20.01
CA SER A 301 -21.40 0.61 -21.08
C SER A 301 -22.49 -0.46 -21.18
N THR A 302 -22.12 -1.74 -21.05
CA THR A 302 -23.04 -2.87 -21.24
C THR A 302 -23.60 -3.43 -19.94
N THR A 303 -22.91 -3.24 -18.81
CA THR A 303 -23.30 -3.79 -17.50
C THR A 303 -23.14 -2.74 -16.38
N PRO A 304 -23.78 -1.56 -16.48
CA PRO A 304 -23.52 -0.42 -15.60
C PRO A 304 -23.77 -0.72 -14.10
N GLU A 305 -24.75 -1.57 -13.79
CA GLU A 305 -25.06 -1.99 -12.42
C GLU A 305 -23.93 -2.83 -11.81
N ASP A 306 -23.43 -3.82 -12.54
CA ASP A 306 -22.29 -4.65 -12.12
C ASP A 306 -21.00 -3.85 -12.05
N TYR A 307 -20.81 -2.90 -12.97
CA TYR A 307 -19.67 -1.99 -12.96
C TYR A 307 -19.67 -1.13 -11.70
N ALA A 308 -20.81 -0.53 -11.34
CA ALA A 308 -20.94 0.26 -10.12
C ALA A 308 -20.73 -0.58 -8.85
N ALA A 309 -21.28 -1.80 -8.81
CA ALA A 309 -21.06 -2.73 -7.71
C ALA A 309 -19.58 -3.13 -7.58
N MET A 310 -18.94 -3.50 -8.69
CA MET A 310 -17.52 -3.86 -8.73
C MET A 310 -16.62 -2.68 -8.32
N ALA A 311 -16.96 -1.45 -8.73
CA ALA A 311 -16.22 -0.25 -8.32
C ALA A 311 -16.23 -0.07 -6.79
N ASN A 312 -17.38 -0.25 -6.16
CA ASN A 312 -17.53 -0.16 -4.70
C ASN A 312 -16.76 -1.30 -3.99
N ILE A 313 -16.89 -2.53 -4.47
CA ILE A 313 -16.20 -3.71 -3.94
C ILE A 313 -14.68 -3.52 -4.01
N LEU A 314 -14.17 -3.17 -5.20
CA LEU A 314 -12.73 -2.97 -5.40
C LEU A 314 -12.19 -1.80 -4.58
N THR A 315 -12.94 -0.70 -4.48
CA THR A 315 -12.54 0.47 -3.68
C THR A 315 -12.46 0.12 -2.19
N SER A 316 -13.49 -0.53 -1.64
CA SER A 316 -13.51 -0.95 -0.24
C SER A 316 -12.39 -1.95 0.06
N PHE A 317 -12.17 -2.92 -0.83
CA PHE A 317 -11.08 -3.90 -0.69
C PHE A 317 -9.71 -3.22 -0.72
N ALA A 318 -9.49 -2.29 -1.67
CA ALA A 318 -8.25 -1.55 -1.78
C ALA A 318 -8.00 -0.65 -0.55
N GLN A 319 -9.05 -0.04 0.02
CA GLN A 319 -8.97 0.73 1.27
C GLN A 319 -8.51 -0.13 2.45
N GLN A 320 -9.10 -1.31 2.63
CA GLN A 320 -8.69 -2.24 3.68
C GLN A 320 -7.23 -2.64 3.51
N LEU A 321 -6.83 -2.98 2.28
CA LEU A 321 -5.44 -3.37 1.97
C LEU A 321 -4.46 -2.21 2.18
N SER A 322 -4.81 -0.98 1.80
CA SER A 322 -3.97 0.20 2.00
C SER A 322 -3.83 0.57 3.48
N GLN A 323 -4.87 0.36 4.30
CA GLN A 323 -4.80 0.61 5.73
C GLN A 323 -3.83 -0.34 6.44
N LEU A 324 -3.65 -1.58 5.96
CA LEU A 324 -2.61 -2.48 6.49
C LEU A 324 -1.19 -1.92 6.31
N VAL A 325 -0.97 -1.08 5.29
CA VAL A 325 0.31 -0.40 5.06
C VAL A 325 0.56 0.64 6.16
N VAL A 326 -0.45 1.45 6.48
CA VAL A 326 -0.37 2.47 7.54
C VAL A 326 -0.18 1.81 8.91
N ARG A 327 -0.91 0.72 9.16
CA ARG A 327 -0.79 -0.07 10.40
C ARG A 327 0.57 -0.72 10.56
N ASP A 328 1.31 -0.89 9.48
CA ASP A 328 2.68 -1.40 9.49
C ASP A 328 3.73 -0.30 9.27
N GLY A 329 3.36 0.98 9.41
CA GLY A 329 4.30 2.08 9.28
C GLY A 329 5.53 1.86 10.17
N GLU A 330 6.71 2.20 9.66
CA GLU A 330 7.97 2.01 10.39
C GLU A 330 7.93 2.73 11.74
N GLY A 331 7.93 1.95 12.83
CA GLY A 331 7.82 2.48 14.18
C GLY A 331 6.43 3.02 14.56
N ALA A 332 5.40 2.83 13.75
CA ALA A 332 4.04 3.32 14.03
C ALA A 332 3.43 2.63 15.25
N THR A 333 2.88 3.44 16.15
CA THR A 333 2.13 2.99 17.33
C THR A 333 0.64 3.28 17.23
N LYS A 334 0.25 4.15 16.29
CA LYS A 334 -1.15 4.54 16.06
C LYS A 334 -1.55 4.43 14.59
N PHE A 335 -2.83 4.16 14.38
CA PHE A 335 -3.53 4.29 13.12
C PHE A 335 -4.51 5.45 13.20
N VAL A 336 -4.34 6.43 12.30
CA VAL A 336 -5.03 7.72 12.40
C VAL A 336 -5.78 7.99 11.11
N THR A 337 -7.09 8.17 11.21
CA THR A 337 -7.93 8.63 10.10
C THR A 337 -8.07 10.14 10.19
N ILE A 338 -7.59 10.86 9.18
CA ILE A 338 -7.86 12.28 9.01
C ILE A 338 -9.07 12.43 8.10
N ARG A 339 -10.18 12.93 8.65
CA ARG A 339 -11.42 13.18 7.91
C ARG A 339 -11.65 14.67 7.80
N VAL A 340 -11.68 15.18 6.58
CA VAL A 340 -12.04 16.57 6.27
C VAL A 340 -13.39 16.57 5.59
N ARG A 341 -14.36 17.28 6.15
CA ARG A 341 -15.76 17.27 5.68
C ARG A 341 -16.31 18.69 5.54
N ASN A 342 -17.41 18.81 4.78
CA ASN A 342 -18.03 20.08 4.40
C ASN A 342 -17.04 21.05 3.73
N ALA A 343 -16.16 20.54 2.88
CA ALA A 343 -15.30 21.34 2.00
C ALA A 343 -16.06 21.78 0.74
N LEU A 344 -15.52 22.77 0.02
CA LEU A 344 -16.06 23.20 -1.27
C LEU A 344 -15.90 22.12 -2.35
N THR A 345 -14.74 21.47 -2.40
CA THR A 345 -14.45 20.38 -3.34
C THR A 345 -13.77 19.19 -2.66
N GLU A 346 -13.91 17.99 -3.25
CA GLU A 346 -13.18 16.80 -2.79
C GLU A 346 -11.66 17.01 -2.88
N THR A 347 -11.21 17.74 -3.90
CA THR A 347 -9.80 18.11 -4.09
C THR A 347 -9.26 18.90 -2.90
N ASP A 348 -10.00 19.91 -2.43
CA ASP A 348 -9.58 20.71 -1.26
C ASP A 348 -9.57 19.85 0.00
N ALA A 349 -10.63 19.07 0.22
CA ALA A 349 -10.72 18.20 1.39
C ALA A 349 -9.55 17.21 1.46
N ARG A 350 -9.22 16.56 0.34
CA ARG A 350 -8.09 15.62 0.24
C ARG A 350 -6.74 16.32 0.38
N ALA A 351 -6.58 17.51 -0.18
CA ALA A 351 -5.35 18.29 -0.05
C ALA A 351 -5.08 18.69 1.42
N ILE A 352 -6.11 19.12 2.14
CA ILE A 352 -6.02 19.45 3.56
C ILE A 352 -5.76 18.20 4.39
N ALA A 353 -6.51 17.11 4.14
CA ALA A 353 -6.32 15.84 4.86
C ALA A 353 -4.91 15.29 4.68
N SER A 354 -4.38 15.31 3.44
CA SER A 354 -3.00 14.94 3.10
C SER A 354 -1.97 15.82 3.80
N THR A 355 -2.23 17.12 3.92
CA THR A 355 -1.32 18.08 4.55
C THR A 355 -1.22 17.85 6.07
N ILE A 356 -2.34 17.59 6.73
CA ILE A 356 -2.37 17.18 8.14
C ILE A 356 -1.64 15.83 8.30
N ALA A 357 -1.94 14.86 7.43
CA ALA A 357 -1.38 13.52 7.48
C ALA A 357 0.15 13.44 7.35
N ARG A 358 0.79 14.48 6.76
CA ARG A 358 2.24 14.62 6.59
C ARG A 358 2.90 15.53 7.62
N SER A 359 2.14 16.21 8.47
CA SER A 359 2.71 17.18 9.41
C SER A 359 3.53 16.48 10.50
N PRO A 360 4.86 16.70 10.60
CA PRO A 360 5.67 16.07 11.64
C PRO A 360 5.24 16.47 13.04
N LEU A 361 4.77 17.72 13.21
CA LEU A 361 4.27 18.20 14.49
C LEU A 361 2.97 17.50 14.91
N VAL A 362 2.03 17.30 13.98
CA VAL A 362 0.80 16.52 14.28
C VAL A 362 1.16 15.08 14.64
N LYS A 363 2.00 14.44 13.82
CA LYS A 363 2.37 13.02 14.01
C LYS A 363 3.14 12.77 15.30
N THR A 364 4.01 13.70 15.72
CA THR A 364 4.71 13.62 17.02
C THR A 364 3.81 13.94 18.20
N ALA A 365 2.83 14.85 18.06
CA ALA A 365 1.83 15.07 19.11
C ALA A 365 0.98 13.82 19.34
N LEU A 366 0.57 13.14 18.26
CA LEU A 366 -0.17 11.88 18.34
C LEU A 366 0.65 10.77 19.02
N TYR A 367 1.94 10.66 18.72
CA TYR A 367 2.84 9.74 19.42
C TYR A 367 2.97 10.08 20.92
N GLY A 368 3.15 11.38 21.21
CA GLY A 368 3.24 11.91 22.57
C GLY A 368 1.92 11.92 23.34
N LYS A 369 0.81 11.49 22.71
CA LYS A 369 -0.54 11.51 23.28
C LYS A 369 -0.95 12.91 23.75
N ASP A 370 -0.54 13.92 22.99
CA ASP A 370 -0.85 15.34 23.19
C ASP A 370 -2.01 15.76 22.26
N ALA A 371 -3.09 16.29 22.84
CA ALA A 371 -4.30 16.70 22.12
C ALA A 371 -4.16 18.05 21.40
N ASN A 372 -3.09 18.18 20.62
CA ASN A 372 -2.61 19.44 20.09
C ASN A 372 -3.34 19.87 18.81
N TRP A 373 -4.58 20.34 18.97
CA TRP A 373 -5.38 20.89 17.87
C TRP A 373 -4.75 22.12 17.21
N GLY A 374 -3.90 22.86 17.93
CA GLY A 374 -3.14 23.99 17.37
C GLY A 374 -2.19 23.56 16.23
N ARG A 375 -1.53 22.40 16.37
CA ARG A 375 -0.69 21.82 15.30
C ARG A 375 -1.52 21.36 14.10
N ILE A 376 -2.75 20.90 14.33
CA ILE A 376 -3.69 20.53 13.25
C ILE A 376 -4.13 21.79 12.49
N LEU A 377 -4.50 22.85 13.19
CA LEU A 377 -4.84 24.14 12.56
C LEU A 377 -3.68 24.75 11.79
N CYS A 378 -2.46 24.68 12.34
CA CYS A 378 -1.26 25.10 11.65
C CYS A 378 -1.11 24.36 10.31
N ALA A 379 -1.30 23.03 10.31
CA ALA A 379 -1.24 22.21 9.10
C ALA A 379 -2.33 22.56 8.09
N ILE A 380 -3.57 22.79 8.54
CA ILE A 380 -4.64 23.28 7.67
C ILE A 380 -4.21 24.62 7.03
N GLY A 381 -3.72 25.55 7.84
CA GLY A 381 -3.38 26.91 7.41
C GLY A 381 -2.22 27.01 6.42
N TYR A 382 -1.25 26.09 6.44
CA TYR A 382 -0.16 26.07 5.46
C TYR A 382 -0.42 25.19 4.23
N THR A 383 -1.62 24.60 4.09
CA THR A 383 -1.98 23.82 2.90
C THR A 383 -1.69 24.63 1.65
N SER A 384 -0.88 24.06 0.75
CA SER A 384 -0.39 24.80 -0.43
C SER A 384 -1.56 25.30 -1.28
N PRO A 385 -1.63 26.60 -1.62
CA PRO A 385 -2.66 27.13 -2.50
C PRO A 385 -2.72 26.45 -3.87
N ALA A 386 -1.59 25.92 -4.35
CA ALA A 386 -1.52 25.18 -5.62
C ALA A 386 -2.25 23.82 -5.59
N LEU A 387 -2.57 23.31 -4.40
CA LEU A 387 -3.32 22.07 -4.20
C LEU A 387 -4.81 22.32 -3.94
N LEU A 388 -5.21 23.58 -3.72
CA LEU A 388 -6.58 23.96 -3.42
C LEU A 388 -7.27 24.47 -4.69
N ALA A 389 -8.29 23.75 -5.15
CA ALA A 389 -9.11 24.14 -6.28
C ALA A 389 -9.90 25.43 -5.99
N SER A 390 -10.32 25.65 -4.74
CA SER A 390 -11.05 26.85 -4.30
C SER A 390 -10.16 27.94 -3.70
N GLY A 391 -8.83 27.78 -3.73
CA GLY A 391 -7.88 28.79 -3.24
C GLY A 391 -8.17 29.22 -1.79
N ALA A 392 -8.19 30.54 -1.55
CA ALA A 392 -8.40 31.11 -0.21
C ALA A 392 -9.78 30.80 0.40
N GLU A 393 -10.81 30.51 -0.42
CA GLU A 393 -12.16 30.21 0.07
C GLU A 393 -12.29 28.78 0.62
N SER A 394 -11.27 27.94 0.41
CA SER A 394 -11.25 26.54 0.87
C SER A 394 -11.32 26.41 2.39
N VAL A 395 -10.85 27.41 3.14
CA VAL A 395 -10.81 27.40 4.61
C VAL A 395 -11.20 28.78 5.15
N ILE A 396 -12.23 28.82 5.98
CA ILE A 396 -12.60 30.00 6.76
C ILE A 396 -12.30 29.68 8.24
N PRO A 397 -11.24 30.25 8.84
CA PRO A 397 -10.82 29.91 10.21
C PRO A 397 -11.96 30.02 11.24
N ALA A 398 -12.75 31.10 11.18
CA ALA A 398 -13.88 31.35 12.07
C ALA A 398 -15.09 30.42 11.88
N ARG A 399 -15.02 29.43 10.98
CA ARG A 399 -16.07 28.41 10.77
C ARG A 399 -15.55 26.98 10.95
N THR A 400 -14.23 26.85 11.13
CA THR A 400 -13.57 25.54 11.16
C THR A 400 -13.76 24.90 12.52
N ASN A 401 -14.11 23.61 12.53
CA ASN A 401 -14.15 22.79 13.73
C ASN A 401 -13.08 21.70 13.66
N VAL A 402 -12.55 21.32 14.82
CA VAL A 402 -11.65 20.17 14.97
C VAL A 402 -12.12 19.33 16.16
N SER A 403 -12.22 18.02 15.96
CA SER A 403 -12.60 17.08 17.01
C SER A 403 -11.76 15.80 16.93
N PHE A 404 -11.56 15.17 18.08
CA PHE A 404 -11.14 13.78 18.15
C PHE A 404 -12.38 12.90 18.32
N VAL A 405 -12.46 11.88 17.47
CA VAL A 405 -13.53 10.90 17.50
C VAL A 405 -12.90 9.54 17.77
N PRO A 406 -13.29 8.83 18.84
CA PRO A 406 -12.81 7.47 19.06
C PRO A 406 -13.29 6.56 17.94
N ALA A 407 -12.44 5.61 17.53
CA ALA A 407 -12.84 4.61 16.55
C ALA A 407 -13.87 3.62 17.14
N GLU A 408 -14.66 2.97 16.29
CA GLU A 408 -15.69 2.01 16.73
C GLU A 408 -15.12 0.79 17.49
N ASN A 409 -13.90 0.40 17.13
CA ASN A 409 -13.14 -0.69 17.76
C ASN A 409 -12.27 -0.23 18.94
N SER A 410 -12.35 1.05 19.33
CA SER A 410 -11.52 1.67 20.36
C SER A 410 -12.04 1.37 21.77
N ALA A 411 -11.13 1.18 22.74
CA ALA A 411 -11.52 0.96 24.13
C ALA A 411 -12.22 2.19 24.72
N SER A 412 -11.84 3.38 24.26
CA SER A 412 -12.43 4.66 24.66
C SER A 412 -13.69 5.06 23.89
N ARG A 413 -14.31 4.19 23.08
CA ARG A 413 -15.52 4.54 22.28
C ARG A 413 -16.64 5.21 23.07
N ALA A 414 -16.81 4.82 24.34
CA ALA A 414 -17.84 5.37 25.23
C ALA A 414 -17.59 6.82 25.66
N GLU A 415 -16.35 7.32 25.50
CA GLU A 415 -16.03 8.73 25.74
C GLU A 415 -16.74 9.64 24.73
N GLY A 416 -17.10 9.14 23.54
CA GLY A 416 -17.73 9.93 22.49
C GLY A 416 -16.83 11.02 21.91
N VAL A 417 -17.41 11.92 21.10
CA VAL A 417 -16.67 12.97 20.38
C VAL A 417 -16.10 14.00 21.35
N LEU A 418 -14.78 14.22 21.31
CA LEU A 418 -14.10 15.30 22.01
C LEU A 418 -13.93 16.49 21.07
N LYS A 419 -14.70 17.54 21.31
CA LYS A 419 -14.62 18.80 20.55
C LYS A 419 -13.43 19.61 21.06
N LEU A 420 -12.51 19.97 20.16
CA LEU A 420 -11.29 20.71 20.48
C LEU A 420 -11.40 22.18 20.05
N LEU A 421 -12.01 22.41 18.90
CA LEU A 421 -12.24 23.73 18.31
C LEU A 421 -13.63 23.76 17.68
N ILE A 422 -14.40 24.82 17.94
CA ILE A 422 -15.72 25.03 17.35
C ILE A 422 -15.82 26.47 16.83
N ASP A 423 -16.23 26.63 15.57
CA ASP A 423 -16.37 27.89 14.85
C ASP A 423 -15.12 28.79 15.01
N GLY A 424 -13.94 28.16 14.90
CA GLY A 424 -12.64 28.84 15.02
C GLY A 424 -12.21 29.16 16.46
N GLU A 425 -12.99 28.82 17.48
CA GLU A 425 -12.71 29.11 18.89
C GLU A 425 -12.34 27.86 19.69
N PRO A 426 -11.32 27.92 20.57
CA PRO A 426 -10.90 26.80 21.39
C PRO A 426 -11.99 26.40 22.39
N GLN A 427 -12.18 25.09 22.56
CA GLN A 427 -13.04 24.55 23.61
C GLN A 427 -12.25 24.30 24.89
N ALA A 428 -12.93 24.30 26.04
CA ALA A 428 -12.33 23.79 27.28
C ALA A 428 -12.19 22.27 27.18
N VAL A 429 -10.96 21.79 26.98
CA VAL A 429 -10.65 20.38 26.82
C VAL A 429 -10.41 19.73 28.17
N ASP A 430 -11.11 18.63 28.44
CA ASP A 430 -10.78 17.72 29.53
C ASP A 430 -9.55 16.90 29.14
N GLU A 431 -8.41 17.25 29.71
CA GLU A 431 -7.11 16.63 29.41
C GLU A 431 -7.06 15.15 29.80
N GLU A 432 -7.76 14.72 30.85
CA GLU A 432 -7.80 13.31 31.22
C GLU A 432 -8.59 12.50 30.19
N ARG A 433 -9.72 13.05 29.73
CA ARG A 433 -10.50 12.45 28.64
C ARG A 433 -9.72 12.41 27.33
N ALA A 434 -9.02 13.50 27.00
CA ALA A 434 -8.17 13.57 25.82
C ALA A 434 -7.05 12.53 25.86
N SER A 435 -6.39 12.37 27.02
CA SER A 435 -5.37 11.35 27.24
C SER A 435 -5.90 9.94 27.03
N ARG A 436 -7.10 9.61 27.57
CA ARG A 436 -7.72 8.29 27.37
C ARG A 436 -8.04 7.99 25.90
N LEU A 437 -8.56 8.96 25.15
CA LEU A 437 -8.77 8.82 23.70
C LEU A 437 -7.44 8.58 22.96
N LEU A 438 -6.39 9.31 23.35
CA LEU A 438 -5.06 9.24 22.76
C LEU A 438 -4.24 8.04 23.24
N GLU A 439 -4.71 7.22 24.18
CA GLU A 439 -4.10 5.94 24.51
C GLU A 439 -4.39 4.88 23.43
N ASP A 440 -5.56 4.96 22.79
CA ASP A 440 -5.98 3.98 21.81
C ASP A 440 -5.11 3.98 20.54
N GLU A 441 -4.98 2.80 19.92
CA GLU A 441 -4.26 2.63 18.65
C GLU A 441 -4.98 3.38 17.53
N ASP A 442 -6.31 3.32 17.47
CA ASP A 442 -7.12 3.85 16.39
C ASP A 442 -7.78 5.18 16.80
N LEU A 443 -7.52 6.24 16.03
CA LEU A 443 -8.07 7.57 16.29
C LEU A 443 -8.58 8.22 15.00
N ILE A 444 -9.68 8.97 15.09
CA ILE A 444 -10.16 9.82 14.00
C ILE A 444 -9.96 11.28 14.38
N VAL A 445 -9.24 12.02 13.54
CA VAL A 445 -9.17 13.48 13.57
C VAL A 445 -10.22 14.00 12.58
N ASP A 446 -11.31 14.56 13.10
CA ASP A 446 -12.40 15.13 12.30
C ASP A 446 -12.22 16.65 12.16
N VAL A 447 -12.18 17.12 10.92
CA VAL A 447 -12.09 18.54 10.56
C VAL A 447 -13.33 18.89 9.75
N ASP A 448 -14.17 19.77 10.29
CA ASP A 448 -15.36 20.28 9.61
C ASP A 448 -15.09 21.72 9.17
N LEU A 449 -14.94 21.92 7.86
CA LEU A 449 -14.63 23.24 7.29
C LEU A 449 -15.86 24.13 7.17
N ARG A 450 -17.06 23.54 7.20
CA ARG A 450 -18.36 24.22 7.07
C ARG A 450 -18.49 25.16 5.86
N VAL A 451 -17.78 24.95 4.76
CA VAL A 451 -17.84 25.82 3.57
C VAL A 451 -18.55 25.20 2.36
N GLY A 452 -18.75 23.89 2.35
CA GLY A 452 -19.47 23.16 1.29
C GLY A 452 -20.02 21.82 1.77
N GLN A 453 -20.02 20.80 0.90
CA GLN A 453 -20.59 19.47 1.17
C GLN A 453 -19.64 18.32 0.81
N ALA A 454 -18.46 18.62 0.27
CA ALA A 454 -17.50 17.61 -0.13
C ALA A 454 -16.71 17.08 1.08
N GLU A 455 -16.17 15.87 0.93
CA GLU A 455 -15.37 15.20 1.94
C GLU A 455 -14.09 14.62 1.36
N GLY A 456 -13.09 14.40 2.21
CA GLY A 456 -11.80 13.81 1.87
C GLY A 456 -11.23 13.11 3.08
N THR A 457 -10.72 11.90 2.88
CA THR A 457 -10.12 11.09 3.94
C THR A 457 -8.69 10.73 3.60
N TYR A 458 -7.81 10.77 4.59
CA TYR A 458 -6.46 10.22 4.54
C TYR A 458 -6.21 9.33 5.76
N TRP A 459 -5.41 8.29 5.60
CA TRP A 459 -4.93 7.45 6.70
C TRP A 459 -3.43 7.65 6.89
N THR A 460 -3.03 7.84 8.15
CA THR A 460 -1.64 8.05 8.54
C THR A 460 -1.36 7.37 9.88
N CYS A 461 -0.11 7.42 10.29
CA CYS A 461 0.34 6.98 11.60
C CYS A 461 0.99 8.15 12.35
N ASP A 462 1.46 7.89 13.55
CA ASP A 462 2.28 8.78 14.35
C ASP A 462 3.77 8.76 13.94
N PHE A 463 4.60 9.61 14.53
CA PHE A 463 6.06 9.60 14.37
C PHE A 463 6.74 9.30 15.71
N SER A 464 7.25 8.09 15.84
CA SER A 464 7.94 7.60 17.03
C SER A 464 9.47 7.74 16.92
N HIS A 465 10.17 7.52 18.03
CA HIS A 465 11.63 7.40 18.04
C HIS A 465 12.14 6.24 17.17
N GLU A 466 11.33 5.19 17.02
CA GLU A 466 11.69 3.99 16.28
C GLU A 466 11.76 4.25 14.78
N TYR A 467 10.88 5.11 14.23
CA TYR A 467 10.97 5.55 12.84
C TYR A 467 12.37 6.13 12.51
N VAL A 468 12.89 6.98 13.41
CA VAL A 468 14.23 7.58 13.26
C VAL A 468 15.34 6.53 13.38
N THR A 469 15.18 5.57 14.28
CA THR A 469 16.16 4.49 14.48
C THR A 469 16.25 3.59 13.24
N ILE A 470 15.12 3.15 12.70
CA ILE A 470 15.05 2.32 11.48
C ILE A 470 15.69 3.04 10.29
N ASN A 471 15.32 4.30 10.08
CA ASN A 471 15.75 5.04 8.89
C ASN A 471 17.17 5.63 9.02
N GLY A 472 17.65 5.88 10.25
CA GLY A 472 19.03 6.28 10.50
C GLY A 472 20.04 5.16 10.25
N ASP A 473 19.63 3.91 10.51
CA ASP A 473 20.49 2.73 10.43
C ASP A 473 20.25 1.87 9.17
N TYR A 474 19.37 2.26 8.25
CA TYR A 474 18.90 1.41 7.13
C TYR A 474 20.01 0.77 6.26
N ARG A 475 21.20 1.39 6.18
CA ARG A 475 22.34 0.92 5.37
C ARG A 475 23.50 0.33 6.18
N THR A 476 23.39 0.26 7.50
CA THR A 476 24.44 -0.19 8.42
C THR A 476 23.97 -1.37 9.25
#